data_AF-A0A2S5GHY3-F1
#
_entry.id   AF-A0A2S5GHY3-F1
#
_cell.length_a   1.000
_cell.length_b   1.000
_cell.length_c   1.000
_cell.angle_alpha   90.00
_cell.angle_beta   90.00
_cell.angle_gamma   90.00
#
_symmetry.space_group_name_H-M   'P 1'
#
loop_
_entity.id
_entity.type
_entity.pdbx_description
1 polymer ?
#
loop_
_entity_poly.entity_id
_entity_poly.type
_entity_poly.pdbx_seq_one_letter_code
_entity_poly.pdbx_strand_id
1 'polypeptide(L)'
;MILSSLFEGRSLESPSVPLTGQNLQEYLHGEGKRIAVTPEAALCLSAVYACHYVLSSNVAQLPAVVLRRQGNRIEPATDHPAFDLIHSKPNDWQTSYKWRETKQHHVLGWGNGYTR
;
A
#
# COMPACT_ATOMS: atom_id res chain seq x y z
N MET A 1 16.08 17.01 -29.36
CA MET A 1 15.97 17.97 -28.25
C MET A 1 15.62 17.34 -26.89
N ILE A 2 15.26 16.05 -26.80
CA ILE A 2 15.06 15.35 -25.50
C ILE A 2 16.32 14.60 -25.04
N LEU A 3 17.08 14.01 -25.95
CA LEU A 3 18.32 13.31 -25.60
C LEU A 3 19.43 14.27 -25.15
N SER A 4 19.41 15.51 -25.62
CA SER A 4 20.37 16.55 -25.24
C SER A 4 20.21 16.99 -23.77
N SER A 5 18.98 17.04 -23.24
CA SER A 5 18.74 17.38 -21.83
C SER A 5 19.12 16.27 -20.85
N LEU A 6 19.38 15.06 -21.36
CA LEU A 6 19.81 13.89 -20.60
C LEU A 6 21.33 13.87 -20.35
N PHE A 7 22.10 14.60 -21.17
CA PHE A 7 23.56 14.72 -21.10
C PHE A 7 24.05 16.15 -20.84
N GLU A 8 23.12 17.05 -20.52
CA GLU A 8 23.45 18.45 -20.22
C GLU A 8 24.07 18.51 -18.82
N GLY A 9 25.34 18.91 -18.76
CA GLY A 9 26.04 19.13 -17.49
C GLY A 9 25.34 20.24 -16.71
N ARG A 10 24.57 19.86 -15.69
CA ARG A 10 23.84 20.81 -14.85
C ARG A 10 24.83 21.51 -13.93
N SER A 11 25.27 22.69 -14.33
CA SER A 11 26.15 23.53 -13.53
C SER A 11 25.36 24.26 -12.45
N LEU A 12 25.84 24.18 -11.20
CA LEU A 12 25.34 24.91 -10.03
C LEU A 12 25.38 26.44 -10.20
N GLU A 13 26.25 26.92 -11.10
CA GLU A 13 26.50 28.33 -11.31
C GLU A 13 25.62 28.93 -12.43
N SER A 14 24.77 28.11 -13.07
CA SER A 14 23.91 28.55 -14.16
C SER A 14 22.67 29.28 -13.63
N PRO A 15 22.53 30.61 -13.85
CA PRO A 15 21.39 31.39 -13.32
C PRO A 15 20.03 30.97 -13.89
N SER A 16 20.05 30.24 -15.01
CA SER A 16 18.89 29.69 -15.69
C SER A 16 18.28 28.47 -15.00
N VAL A 17 18.97 27.85 -14.02
CA VAL A 17 18.46 26.72 -13.25
C VAL A 17 18.29 27.16 -11.78
N PRO A 18 17.10 27.62 -11.37
CA PRO A 18 16.89 28.12 -10.01
C PRO A 18 17.09 27.00 -8.99
N LEU A 19 17.83 27.25 -7.91
CA LEU A 19 17.90 26.34 -6.76
C LEU A 19 16.53 26.27 -6.06
N THR A 20 15.87 25.13 -6.19
CA THR A 20 14.62 24.75 -5.53
C THR A 20 14.92 23.67 -4.49
N GLY A 21 14.07 23.51 -3.47
CA GLY A 21 14.28 22.44 -2.47
C GLY A 21 14.45 21.04 -3.08
N GLN A 22 13.80 20.80 -4.23
CA GLN A 22 13.85 19.52 -4.94
C GLN A 22 15.19 19.27 -5.64
N ASN A 23 15.80 20.28 -6.27
CA ASN A 23 17.10 20.11 -6.94
C ASN A 23 18.29 20.33 -5.98
N LEU A 24 18.12 21.09 -4.88
CA LEU A 24 19.13 21.22 -3.83
C LEU A 24 19.44 19.87 -3.18
N GLN A 25 18.41 19.04 -3.00
CA GLN A 25 18.57 17.67 -2.49
C GLN A 25 19.45 16.81 -3.42
N GLU A 26 19.28 16.96 -4.74
CA GLU A 26 20.07 16.27 -5.77
C GLU A 26 21.54 16.74 -5.76
N TYR A 27 21.77 18.05 -5.60
CA TYR A 27 23.11 18.63 -5.55
C TYR A 27 23.88 18.32 -4.25
N LEU A 28 23.22 18.31 -3.10
CA LEU A 28 23.85 18.02 -1.80
C LEU A 28 24.23 16.55 -1.62
N HIS A 29 23.58 15.64 -2.36
CA HIS A 29 23.77 14.19 -2.19
C HIS A 29 24.48 13.52 -3.36
N GLY A 30 24.93 14.29 -4.36
CA GLY A 30 25.71 13.83 -5.51
C GLY A 30 24.86 13.10 -6.55
N GLU A 31 25.23 13.26 -7.83
CA GLU A 31 24.61 12.53 -8.94
C GLU A 31 24.69 11.01 -8.68
N GLY A 32 23.55 10.39 -8.39
CA GLY A 32 23.45 8.93 -8.24
C GLY A 32 22.81 8.43 -6.94
N LYS A 33 22.59 9.27 -5.92
CA LYS A 33 21.85 8.83 -4.73
C LYS A 33 20.33 8.89 -5.00
N ARG A 34 19.80 7.77 -5.50
CA ARG A 34 18.37 7.54 -5.73
C ARG A 34 17.57 7.93 -4.48
N ILE A 35 16.48 8.66 -4.65
CA ILE A 35 15.51 8.92 -3.59
C ILE A 35 15.02 7.55 -3.10
N ALA A 36 15.32 7.22 -1.84
CA ALA A 36 14.83 6.00 -1.23
C ALA A 36 13.32 6.17 -0.96
N VAL A 37 12.49 5.45 -1.70
CA VAL A 37 11.04 5.42 -1.48
C VAL A 37 10.76 4.38 -0.41
N THR A 38 10.45 4.83 0.80
CA THR A 38 9.94 3.96 1.87
C THR A 38 8.41 3.98 1.89
N PRO A 39 7.76 2.92 2.41
CA PRO A 39 6.29 2.90 2.54
C PRO A 39 5.76 4.09 3.34
N GLU A 40 6.48 4.52 4.38
CA GLU A 40 6.10 5.65 5.23
C GLU A 40 6.15 6.96 4.44
N ALA A 41 7.21 7.20 3.66
CA ALA A 41 7.33 8.38 2.82
C ALA A 41 6.30 8.37 1.68
N ALA A 42 6.00 7.20 1.11
CA ALA A 42 5.01 7.05 0.05
C ALA A 42 3.59 7.37 0.55
N LEU A 43 3.22 6.91 1.76
CA LEU A 43 1.89 7.14 2.36
C LEU A 43 1.62 8.59 2.75
N CYS A 44 2.65 9.43 2.88
CA CYS A 44 2.47 10.89 3.03
C CYS A 44 1.87 11.54 1.78
N LEU A 45 1.97 10.90 0.60
CA LEU A 45 1.34 11.37 -0.63
C LEU A 45 -0.14 10.95 -0.64
N SER A 46 -1.03 11.95 -0.66
CA SER A 46 -2.48 11.73 -0.62
C SER A 46 -2.99 10.81 -1.75
N ALA A 47 -2.40 10.91 -2.94
CA ALA A 47 -2.73 10.05 -4.07
C ALA A 47 -2.39 8.58 -3.78
N VAL A 48 -1.23 8.30 -3.20
CA VAL A 48 -0.81 6.94 -2.85
C VAL A 48 -1.70 6.37 -1.75
N TYR A 49 -1.96 7.17 -0.71
CA TYR A 49 -2.87 6.79 0.37
C TYR A 49 -4.28 6.47 -0.16
N ALA A 50 -4.83 7.31 -1.05
CA ALA A 50 -6.13 7.08 -1.64
C ALA A 50 -6.18 5.77 -2.46
N CYS A 51 -5.16 5.48 -3.27
CA CYS A 51 -5.08 4.22 -4.01
C CYS A 51 -4.99 3.00 -3.08
N HIS A 52 -4.16 3.06 -2.04
CA HIS A 52 -4.08 2.01 -1.02
C HIS A 52 -5.42 1.78 -0.34
N TYR A 53 -6.10 2.86 0.04
CA TYR A 53 -7.40 2.80 0.69
C TYR A 53 -8.43 2.13 -0.21
N VAL A 54 -8.60 2.58 -1.46
CA VAL A 54 -9.56 2.02 -2.41
C VAL A 54 -9.34 0.52 -2.62
N LEU A 55 -8.09 0.09 -2.81
CA LEU A 55 -7.79 -1.33 -2.98
C LEU A 55 -8.10 -2.14 -1.72
N SER A 56 -7.71 -1.63 -0.56
CA SER A 56 -7.85 -2.33 0.72
C SER A 56 -9.32 -2.42 1.17
N SER A 57 -10.07 -1.32 1.07
CA SER A 57 -11.49 -1.26 1.42
C SER A 57 -12.33 -2.15 0.51
N ASN A 58 -12.01 -2.17 -0.80
CA ASN A 58 -12.73 -2.98 -1.78
C ASN A 58 -12.53 -4.49 -1.56
N VAL A 59 -11.35 -4.91 -1.11
CA VAL A 59 -11.12 -6.31 -0.71
C VAL A 59 -11.86 -6.63 0.59
N ALA A 60 -11.87 -5.70 1.55
CA ALA A 60 -12.49 -5.88 2.86
C ALA A 60 -14.03 -5.92 2.82
N GLN A 61 -14.67 -5.21 1.90
CA GLN A 61 -16.15 -5.19 1.80
C GLN A 61 -16.74 -6.50 1.27
N LEU A 62 -15.96 -7.34 0.60
CA LEU A 62 -16.45 -8.61 0.08
C LEU A 62 -16.83 -9.56 1.23
N PRO A 63 -17.96 -10.27 1.17
CA PRO A 63 -18.33 -11.23 2.20
C PRO A 63 -17.30 -12.37 2.29
N ALA A 64 -16.64 -12.49 3.44
CA ALA A 64 -15.82 -13.65 3.78
C ALA A 64 -16.65 -14.59 4.65
N VAL A 65 -17.13 -15.69 4.07
CA VAL A 65 -17.99 -16.67 4.75
C VAL A 65 -17.37 -18.05 4.67
N VAL A 66 -17.44 -18.79 5.79
CA VAL A 66 -17.05 -20.20 5.81
C VAL A 66 -18.19 -21.03 5.25
N LEU A 67 -17.90 -21.83 4.24
CA LEU A 67 -18.87 -22.70 3.58
C LEU A 67 -18.60 -24.16 3.94
N ARG A 68 -19.67 -24.93 4.13
CA ARG A 68 -19.64 -26.38 4.35
C ARG A 68 -20.32 -27.09 3.21
N ARG A 69 -19.68 -28.14 2.70
CA ARG A 69 -20.27 -29.05 1.74
C ARG A 69 -20.98 -30.17 2.48
N GLN A 70 -22.27 -30.34 2.23
CA GLN A 70 -23.07 -31.47 2.69
C GLN A 70 -23.58 -32.25 1.49
N GLY A 71 -22.84 -33.29 1.08
CA GLY A 71 -23.12 -34.04 -0.15
C GLY A 71 -23.10 -33.14 -1.39
N ASN A 72 -24.24 -32.98 -2.05
CA ASN A 72 -24.40 -32.16 -3.25
C ASN A 72 -24.80 -30.69 -2.96
N ARG A 73 -24.94 -30.30 -1.69
CA ARG A 73 -25.30 -28.93 -1.27
C ARG A 73 -24.09 -28.22 -0.66
N ILE A 74 -23.99 -26.92 -0.92
CA ILE A 74 -23.03 -26.02 -0.26
C ILE A 74 -23.84 -24.99 0.52
N GLU A 75 -23.52 -24.80 1.79
CA GLU A 75 -24.20 -23.85 2.66
C GLU A 75 -23.23 -23.14 3.62
N PRO A 76 -23.58 -21.95 4.12
CA PRO A 76 -22.79 -21.26 5.15
C PRO A 76 -22.72 -22.06 6.45
N ALA A 77 -21.51 -22.21 6.98
CA ALA A 77 -21.21 -23.00 8.17
C ALA A 77 -21.25 -22.14 9.45
N THR A 78 -22.40 -21.55 9.77
CA THR A 78 -22.54 -20.57 10.87
C THR A 78 -22.24 -21.13 12.26
N ASP A 79 -22.37 -22.44 12.43
CA ASP A 79 -22.06 -23.19 13.65
C ASP A 79 -20.56 -23.48 13.84
N HIS A 80 -19.73 -23.30 12.80
CA HIS A 80 -18.31 -23.59 12.90
C HIS A 80 -17.56 -22.43 13.59
N PRO A 81 -16.62 -22.69 14.52
CA PRO A 81 -15.90 -21.63 15.24
C PRO A 81 -15.11 -20.69 14.30
N ALA A 82 -14.60 -21.21 13.17
CA ALA A 82 -13.94 -20.39 12.17
C ALA A 82 -14.87 -19.39 11.46
N PHE A 83 -16.19 -19.61 11.48
CA PHE A 83 -17.14 -18.67 10.90
C PHE A 83 -17.09 -17.34 11.64
N ASP A 84 -17.15 -17.34 12.97
CA ASP A 84 -17.10 -16.09 13.75
C ASP A 84 -15.76 -15.36 13.58
N LEU A 85 -14.65 -16.11 13.58
CA LEU A 85 -13.30 -15.56 13.40
C LEU A 85 -13.10 -14.89 12.04
N ILE A 86 -13.57 -15.53 10.96
CA ILE A 86 -13.35 -15.03 9.59
C ILE A 86 -14.42 -14.00 9.20
N HIS A 87 -15.66 -14.20 9.60
CA HIS A 87 -16.79 -13.38 9.18
C HIS A 87 -16.97 -12.14 10.05
N SER A 88 -16.94 -12.30 11.38
CA SER A 88 -17.35 -11.27 12.33
C SER A 88 -16.14 -10.51 12.88
N LYS A 89 -15.33 -11.20 13.69
CA LYS A 89 -14.24 -10.60 14.46
C LYS A 89 -13.12 -11.62 14.70
N PRO A 90 -11.91 -11.41 14.15
CA PRO A 90 -10.79 -12.32 14.38
C PRO A 90 -10.20 -12.18 15.79
N ASN A 91 -10.43 -11.06 16.47
CA ASN A 91 -10.05 -10.82 17.87
C ASN A 91 -10.97 -9.76 18.49
N ASP A 92 -10.78 -9.47 19.77
CA ASP A 92 -11.69 -8.61 20.55
C ASP A 92 -11.67 -7.14 20.15
N TRP A 93 -10.65 -6.68 19.41
CA TRP A 93 -10.41 -5.26 19.16
C TRP A 93 -10.58 -4.84 17.70
N GLN A 94 -10.71 -5.77 16.76
CA GLN A 94 -10.96 -5.44 15.36
C GLN A 94 -12.06 -6.30 14.73
N THR A 95 -12.79 -5.72 13.78
CA THR A 95 -13.74 -6.46 12.94
C THR A 95 -13.01 -7.21 11.83
N SER A 96 -13.65 -8.23 11.24
CA SER A 96 -13.11 -8.91 10.06
C SER A 96 -12.84 -7.95 8.90
N TYR A 97 -13.69 -6.92 8.74
CA TYR A 97 -13.46 -5.88 7.74
C TYR A 97 -12.11 -5.17 7.99
N LYS A 98 -11.92 -4.63 9.21
CA LYS A 98 -10.70 -3.88 9.53
C LYS A 98 -9.46 -4.74 9.47
N TRP A 99 -9.57 -6.00 9.86
CA TRP A 99 -8.49 -6.98 9.70
C TRP A 99 -8.07 -7.18 8.24
N ARG A 100 -9.03 -7.44 7.35
CA ARG A 100 -8.75 -7.68 5.93
C ARG A 100 -8.25 -6.41 5.24
N GLU A 101 -8.84 -5.26 5.56
CA GLU A 101 -8.40 -3.95 5.06
C GLU A 101 -6.94 -3.70 5.47
N THR A 102 -6.62 -3.84 6.75
CA THR A 102 -5.25 -3.61 7.27
C THR A 102 -4.25 -4.58 6.65
N LYS A 103 -4.62 -5.85 6.54
CA LYS A 103 -3.76 -6.87 5.91
C LYS A 103 -3.48 -6.54 4.45
N GLN A 104 -4.49 -6.15 3.67
CA GLN A 104 -4.30 -5.76 2.28
C GLN A 104 -3.43 -4.50 2.17
N HIS A 105 -3.64 -3.53 3.06
CA HIS A 105 -2.83 -2.31 3.11
C HIS A 105 -1.35 -2.61 3.40
N HIS A 106 -1.07 -3.59 4.27
CA HIS A 106 0.30 -4.04 4.56
C HIS A 106 0.95 -4.74 3.36
N VAL A 107 0.19 -5.56 2.62
CA VAL A 107 0.69 -6.18 1.38
C VAL A 107 1.07 -5.11 0.35
N LEU A 108 0.27 -4.06 0.19
CA LEU A 108 0.55 -2.98 -0.76
C LEU A 108 1.79 -2.16 -0.37
N GLY A 109 2.03 -1.94 0.93
CA GLY A 109 3.18 -1.18 1.41
C GLY A 109 4.49 -1.99 1.50
N TRP A 110 4.43 -3.18 2.10
CA TRP A 110 5.61 -3.97 2.49
C TRP A 110 5.72 -5.31 1.75
N GLY A 111 4.81 -5.60 0.82
CA GLY A 111 4.78 -6.84 0.03
C GLY A 111 4.20 -8.05 0.76
N ASN A 112 3.96 -7.97 2.08
CA ASN A 112 3.46 -9.08 2.89
C ASN A 112 2.44 -8.60 3.94
N GLY A 113 1.50 -9.48 4.31
CA GLY A 113 0.53 -9.23 5.38
C GLY A 113 0.37 -10.45 6.27
N TYR A 114 0.61 -10.29 7.56
CA TYR A 114 0.63 -11.39 8.54
C TYR A 114 -0.55 -11.29 9.51
N THR A 115 -1.05 -12.45 9.94
CA THR A 115 -2.06 -12.60 11.01
C THR A 115 -1.52 -13.62 12.00
N ARG A 116 -1.66 -13.34 13.30
CA ARG A 116 -1.32 -14.27 14.39
C ARG A 116 -2.57 -14.67 15.13
#